data_AF-A0A178XE42-F1
#
_entry.id   AF-A0A178XE42-F1
#
_cell.length_a   1.000
_cell.length_b   1.000
_cell.length_c   1.000
_cell.angle_alpha   90.00
_cell.angle_beta   90.00
_cell.angle_gamma   90.00
#
_symmetry.space_group_name_H-M   'P 1'
#
loop_
_entity.id
_entity.type
_entity.pdbx_description
1 polymer ?
#
loop_
_entity_poly.entity_id
_entity_poly.type
_entity_poly.pdbx_seq_one_letter_code
_entity_poly.pdbx_strand_id
1 'polypeptide(L)'
;MIFMPTADTTTIRQAMKRKHPKSHVRWVRFLDKGYTSKQCATETEDGSLLAKVPQRDRDSAQLRRLVASARKAAECGIPVARYRNLVPHEPALGG
;
A
#
# COMPACT_ATOMS: atom_id res chain seq x y z
N MET A 1 -21.02 -17.41 3.20
CA MET A 1 -20.41 -16.24 3.85
C MET A 1 -18.90 -16.37 3.69
N ILE A 2 -18.29 -15.69 2.72
CA ILE A 2 -16.85 -15.83 2.44
C ILE A 2 -16.10 -15.00 3.48
N PHE A 3 -15.29 -15.66 4.30
CA PHE A 3 -14.42 -15.03 5.29
C PHE A 3 -13.33 -14.25 4.51
N MET A 4 -13.56 -12.95 4.29
CA MET A 4 -12.53 -12.07 3.74
C MET A 4 -11.53 -11.76 4.86
N PRO A 5 -10.27 -12.20 4.80
CA PRO A 5 -9.27 -11.75 5.74
C PRO A 5 -9.12 -10.24 5.55
N THR A 6 -9.58 -9.48 6.54
CA THR A 6 -9.26 -8.07 6.64
C THR A 6 -7.77 -7.99 6.88
N ALA A 7 -6.99 -7.45 5.92
CA ALA A 7 -5.61 -7.08 6.18
C ALA A 7 -5.50 -6.43 7.56
N ASP A 8 -4.77 -7.07 8.46
CA ASP A 8 -4.52 -6.60 9.81
C ASP A 8 -3.16 -5.89 9.86
N THR A 9 -2.91 -5.16 10.94
CA THR A 9 -1.66 -4.41 11.11
C THR A 9 -0.44 -5.32 11.09
N THR A 10 -0.57 -6.58 11.51
CA THR A 10 0.48 -7.60 11.51
C THR A 10 0.93 -7.94 10.09
N THR A 11 -0.01 -8.22 9.20
CA THR A 11 0.28 -8.60 7.82
C THR A 11 0.92 -7.43 7.06
N ILE A 12 0.45 -6.21 7.31
CA ILE A 12 1.06 -5.00 6.73
C ILE A 12 2.49 -4.81 7.24
N ARG A 13 2.76 -4.99 8.54
CA ARG A 13 4.12 -4.94 9.10
C ARG A 13 5.05 -5.95 8.42
N GLN A 14 4.58 -7.18 8.20
CA GLN A 14 5.38 -8.22 7.54
C GLN A 14 5.67 -7.89 6.06
N ALA A 15 4.68 -7.39 5.33
CA ALA A 15 4.87 -6.95 3.95
C ALA A 15 5.87 -5.79 3.87
N MET A 16 5.78 -4.82 4.78
CA MET A 16 6.73 -3.71 4.89
C MET A 16 8.14 -4.20 5.21
N LYS A 17 8.31 -5.07 6.21
CA LYS A 17 9.62 -5.63 6.59
C LYS A 17 10.29 -6.39 5.44
N ARG A 18 9.51 -7.14 4.64
CA ARG A 18 10.05 -7.85 3.46
C ARG A 18 10.55 -6.92 2.37
N LYS A 19 9.92 -5.76 2.18
CA LYS A 19 10.27 -4.80 1.11
C LYS A 19 11.23 -3.70 1.57
N HIS A 20 11.26 -3.45 2.87
CA HIS A 20 12.10 -2.46 3.53
C HIS A 20 12.83 -3.13 4.70
N PRO A 21 13.75 -4.09 4.43
CA PRO A 21 14.38 -4.90 5.48
C PRO A 21 15.25 -4.09 6.44
N LYS A 22 15.70 -2.90 6.00
CA LYS A 22 16.51 -1.98 6.80
C LYS A 22 15.67 -0.99 7.62
N SER A 23 14.37 -0.86 7.34
CA SER A 23 13.53 0.16 7.95
C SER A 23 12.69 -0.46 9.09
N HIS A 24 12.86 0.03 10.31
CA HIS A 24 12.03 -0.41 11.43
C HIS A 24 10.64 0.24 11.36
N VAL A 25 9.57 -0.55 11.33
CA VAL A 25 8.20 -0.05 11.35
C VAL A 25 7.79 0.28 12.79
N ARG A 26 7.68 1.57 13.13
CA ARG A 26 7.29 2.02 14.48
C ARG A 26 5.81 1.77 14.74
N TRP A 27 4.94 2.28 13.88
CA TRP A 27 3.50 2.03 13.96
C TRP A 27 2.85 1.88 12.59
N VAL A 28 1.68 1.24 12.60
CA VAL A 28 0.78 1.09 11.46
C VAL A 28 -0.60 1.56 11.91
N ARG A 29 -1.18 2.52 11.19
CA ARG A 29 -2.53 3.04 11.47
C ARG A 29 -3.35 2.98 10.20
N PHE A 30 -4.50 2.32 10.26
CA PHE A 30 -5.47 2.39 9.18
C PHE A 30 -6.02 3.80 9.07
N LEU A 31 -6.02 4.32 7.85
CA LEU A 31 -6.65 5.57 7.50
C LEU A 31 -8.07 5.20 7.10
N ASP A 32 -9.03 5.68 7.88
CA ASP A 32 -10.43 5.38 7.65
C ASP A 32 -10.89 6.05 6.34
N LYS A 33 -11.73 5.35 5.56
CA LYS A 33 -12.39 5.81 4.31
C LYS A 33 -11.61 5.71 2.99
N GLY A 34 -11.36 4.49 2.50
CA GLY A 34 -11.15 4.26 1.07
C GLY A 34 -12.24 3.37 0.47
N TYR A 35 -13.00 3.88 -0.51
CA TYR A 35 -14.12 3.14 -1.12
C TYR A 35 -13.68 1.87 -1.87
N THR A 36 -12.50 1.91 -2.50
CA THR A 36 -11.96 0.81 -3.32
C THR A 36 -10.72 0.15 -2.71
N SER A 37 -10.15 0.73 -1.64
CA SER A 37 -8.91 0.25 -1.03
C SER A 37 -8.86 0.58 0.45
N LYS A 38 -8.29 -0.31 1.24
CA LYS A 38 -7.78 0.05 2.57
C LYS A 38 -6.50 0.84 2.42
N GLN A 39 -6.35 1.86 3.23
CA GLN A 39 -5.15 2.66 3.30
C GLN A 39 -4.60 2.59 4.72
N CYS A 40 -3.30 2.55 4.86
CA CYS A 40 -2.66 2.70 6.15
C CYS A 40 -1.44 3.60 6.05
N ALA A 41 -1.26 4.43 7.07
CA ALA A 41 0.00 5.11 7.30
C ALA A 41 0.91 4.18 8.10
N THR A 42 2.17 4.14 7.70
CA THR A 42 3.25 3.39 8.36
C THR A 42 4.39 4.35 8.64
N GLU A 43 4.77 4.52 9.89
CA GLU A 43 5.96 5.31 10.23
C GLU A 43 7.18 4.40 10.24
N THR A 44 8.20 4.80 9.48
CA THR A 44 9.50 4.15 9.44
C THR A 44 10.59 5.15 9.83
N GLU A 45 11.78 4.65 10.15
CA GLU A 45 12.94 5.51 10.44
C GLU A 45 13.32 6.41 9.26
N ASP A 46 13.01 5.99 8.03
CA ASP A 46 13.22 6.76 6.80
C ASP A 46 12.05 7.71 6.47
N GLY A 47 11.15 7.91 7.43
CA GLY A 47 9.94 8.71 7.32
C GLY A 47 8.66 7.90 7.10
N SER A 48 7.56 8.62 6.94
CA SER A 48 6.23 8.02 6.79
C SER A 48 5.99 7.49 5.38
N LEU A 49 5.47 6.27 5.30
CA LEU A 49 5.05 5.60 4.08
C LEU A 49 3.54 5.31 4.13
N LEU A 50 2.87 5.45 2.98
CA LEU A 50 1.47 5.10 2.82
C LEU A 50 1.36 3.77 2.08
N ALA A 51 0.72 2.78 2.69
CA ALA A 51 0.39 1.53 2.02
C ALA A 51 -1.08 1.54 1.58
N LYS A 52 -1.33 1.06 0.37
CA LYS A 52 -2.66 0.95 -0.23
C LYS A 52 -2.91 -0.51 -0.61
N VAL A 53 -3.98 -1.07 -0.05
CA VAL A 53 -4.40 -2.47 -0.25
C VAL A 53 -5.75 -2.47 -0.96
N PRO A 54 -5.83 -2.87 -2.24
CA PRO A 54 -7.09 -2.96 -2.96
C PRO A 54 -8.06 -3.95 -2.29
N GLN A 55 -9.35 -3.60 -2.19
CA GLN A 55 -10.35 -4.48 -1.54
C GLN A 55 -11.41 -5.04 -2.49
N ARG A 56 -11.81 -4.26 -3.50
CA ARG A 56 -12.91 -4.61 -4.40
C ARG A 56 -12.42 -5.13 -5.74
N ASP A 57 -11.56 -4.35 -6.38
CA ASP A 57 -10.86 -4.77 -7.58
C ASP A 57 -9.42 -5.13 -7.19
N ARG A 58 -9.14 -6.43 -7.17
CA ARG A 58 -7.81 -6.98 -6.85
C ARG A 58 -6.93 -7.07 -8.11
N ASP A 59 -7.39 -6.56 -9.25
CA ASP A 59 -6.61 -6.56 -10.47
C ASP A 59 -5.39 -5.66 -10.33
N SER A 60 -4.23 -6.30 -10.36
CA SER A 60 -2.92 -5.65 -10.37
C SER A 60 -2.77 -4.65 -11.53
N ALA A 61 -3.51 -4.78 -12.63
CA ALA A 61 -3.45 -3.88 -13.77
C ALA A 61 -3.93 -2.47 -13.43
N GLN A 62 -4.99 -2.31 -12.62
CA GLN A 62 -5.48 -0.98 -12.22
C GLN A 62 -4.44 -0.27 -11.33
N LEU A 63 -3.83 -1.01 -10.40
CA LEU A 63 -2.79 -0.47 -9.52
C LEU A 63 -1.52 -0.13 -10.31
N ARG A 64 -1.14 -0.95 -11.29
CA ARG A 64 -0.02 -0.67 -12.22
C ARG A 64 -0.29 0.61 -13.03
N ARG A 65 -1.50 0.79 -13.56
CA ARG A 65 -1.89 2.01 -14.28
C ARG A 65 -1.81 3.24 -13.38
N LEU A 66 -2.30 3.15 -12.14
CA LEU A 66 -2.21 4.24 -11.16
C LEU A 66 -0.75 4.65 -10.90
N VAL A 67 0.15 3.67 -10.68
CA VAL A 67 1.58 3.94 -10.47
C VAL A 67 2.21 4.59 -11.71
N ALA A 68 1.90 4.09 -12.90
CA ALA A 68 2.41 4.65 -14.15
C ALA A 68 1.95 6.10 -14.36
N SER A 69 0.66 6.40 -14.17
CA SER A 69 0.12 7.74 -14.29
C SER A 69 0.70 8.71 -13.27
N ALA A 70 0.86 8.28 -12.02
CA ALA A 70 1.48 9.11 -10.98
C ALA A 70 2.97 9.40 -11.29
N ARG A 71 3.71 8.43 -11.81
CA ARG A 71 5.09 8.68 -12.28
C ARG A 71 5.12 9.72 -13.38
N LYS A 72 4.24 9.59 -14.37
CA LYS A 72 4.19 10.54 -15.48
C LYS A 72 3.83 11.96 -15.03
N ALA A 73 2.87 12.09 -14.12
CA ALA A 73 2.51 13.38 -13.53
C ALA A 73 3.70 14.00 -12.77
N ALA A 74 4.46 13.21 -12.00
CA ALA A 74 5.64 13.67 -11.31
C ALA A 74 6.76 14.13 -12.26
N GLU A 75 6.97 13.44 -13.38
CA GLU A 75 7.90 13.89 -14.44
C GLU A 75 7.51 15.26 -15.01
N CYS A 76 6.21 15.55 -15.08
CA CYS A 76 5.70 16.85 -15.50
C CYS A 76 5.69 17.92 -14.39
N GLY A 77 6.27 17.64 -13.22
CA GLY A 77 6.32 18.59 -12.09
C GLY A 77 5.01 18.72 -11.32
N ILE A 78 4.01 17.86 -11.56
CA ILE A 78 2.74 17.88 -10.84
C ILE A 78 2.93 17.24 -9.46
N PRO A 79 2.51 17.90 -8.35
CA PRO A 79 2.58 17.33 -7.02
C PRO A 79 1.66 16.12 -6.89
N VAL A 80 2.24 14.93 -6.82
CA VAL A 80 1.52 13.66 -6.65
C VAL A 80 2.25 12.74 -5.67
N ALA A 81 1.53 11.79 -5.10
CA ALA A 81 2.12 10.77 -4.25
C ALA A 81 3.14 9.94 -5.03
N ARG A 82 4.36 9.80 -4.49
CA ARG A 82 5.41 8.97 -5.08
C ARG A 82 5.29 7.52 -4.61
N TYR A 83 4.83 6.64 -5.49
CA TYR A 83 4.75 5.21 -5.24
C TYR A 83 6.14 4.57 -5.31
N ARG A 84 6.72 4.20 -4.16
CA ARG A 84 8.06 3.59 -4.08
C ARG A 84 8.09 2.16 -4.58
N ASN A 85 7.11 1.35 -4.17
CA ASN A 85 7.09 -0.08 -4.45
C ASN A 85 5.68 -0.54 -4.84
N LEU A 86 5.61 -1.47 -5.80
CA LEU A 86 4.44 -2.27 -6.07
C LEU A 86 4.70 -3.68 -5.51
N VAL A 87 3.87 -4.12 -4.58
CA VAL A 87 4.00 -5.45 -4.00
C VAL A 87 3.08 -6.40 -4.78
N PRO A 88 3.59 -7.53 -5.29
CA PRO A 88 2.75 -8.54 -5.94
C PRO A 88 1.74 -9.12 -4.94
N HIS A 89 0.70 -9.76 -5.49
CA HIS A 89 -0.45 -10.25 -4.74
C HIS A 89 -0.04 -10.98 -3.45
N GLU A 90 -0.55 -10.51 -2.32
CA GLU A 90 -0.32 -11.12 -1.02
C GLU A 90 -1.67 -11.63 -0.48
N PRO A 91 -1.96 -12.94 -0.56
CA PRO A 91 -3.26 -13.49 -0.18
C PRO A 91 -3.66 -13.15 1.26
N ALA A 92 -2.68 -13.05 2.16
CA ALA A 92 -2.89 -12.67 3.56
C ALA A 92 -3.41 -11.22 3.74
N LEU A 93 -3.14 -10.33 2.78
CA LEU A 93 -3.69 -8.96 2.75
C LEU A 93 -5.04 -8.88 2.04
N GLY A 94 -5.55 -10.02 1.55
CA GLY A 94 -6.76 -10.08 0.75
C GLY A 94 -6.58 -9.46 -0.64
N GLY A 95 -5.35 -9.37 -1.15
CA GLY A 95 -5.01 -8.64 -2.38
C GLY A 95 -3.52 -8.33 -2.48
#